data_AF-A0A973ID15-F1
#
_entry.id   AF-A0A973ID15-F1
#
_cell.length_a   1.000
_cell.length_b   1.000
_cell.length_c   1.000
_cell.angle_alpha   90.00
_cell.angle_beta   90.00
_cell.angle_gamma   90.00
#
_symmetry.space_group_name_H-M   'P 1'
#
loop_
_entity.id
_entity.type
_entity.pdbx_description
1 polymer ?
#
loop_
_entity_poly.entity_id
_entity_poly.type
_entity_poly.pdbx_seq_one_letter_code
_entity_poly.pdbx_strand_id
1 'polypeptide(L)'
;MNIASPCTGICKLDEATGWCLGCARTGEEMDGWRVQSEAARREVWEQIPGRLKELGVTCRRLPWTTDYIRSFVTSTLEAGRGTWVIGVVGAVAEFTAAQDANVDVHVDGDDITAYTQNGAMRAKINDDVRALTFDPPHWERETRIVLAVKRERGRLPVASGVEDLGPDTDALVQEQNSKLYDLGLGRKEGRFCVRLGKGAAQEALDGSTRLIFPQALHRIAGPLVAESPTRVVESALGRIEVQGQIPPPDATSPAGPHTHLLPDHLETCRALPVGMDLPRAYLPGAIFYPPK
;
A
#
# COMPACT_ATOMS: atom_id res chain seq x y z
N MET A 1 4.03 18.52 -21.56
CA MET A 1 4.15 17.71 -20.31
C MET A 1 3.05 16.68 -20.42
N ASN A 2 3.39 15.40 -20.62
CA ASN A 2 2.39 14.38 -20.95
C ASN A 2 1.45 14.14 -19.75
N ILE A 3 0.16 14.44 -19.88
CA ILE A 3 -0.82 14.27 -18.80
C ILE A 3 -1.44 12.87 -18.84
N ALA A 4 -1.48 12.19 -17.70
CA ALA A 4 -2.02 10.84 -17.64
C ALA A 4 -3.52 10.79 -17.94
N SER A 5 -4.01 9.68 -18.49
CA SER A 5 -5.46 9.48 -18.68
C SER A 5 -6.19 9.41 -17.33
N PRO A 6 -7.39 9.99 -17.17
CA PRO A 6 -8.16 9.91 -15.94
C PRO A 6 -8.87 8.55 -15.72
N CYS A 7 -8.77 7.63 -16.69
CA CYS A 7 -9.45 6.34 -16.63
C CYS A 7 -9.06 5.53 -15.37
N THR A 8 -10.07 5.02 -14.68
CA THR A 8 -9.99 4.15 -13.49
C THR A 8 -10.28 2.69 -13.79
N GLY A 9 -10.48 2.33 -15.07
CA GLY A 9 -10.86 0.98 -15.52
C GLY A 9 -12.36 0.66 -15.40
N ILE A 10 -13.17 1.58 -14.85
CA ILE A 10 -14.62 1.50 -14.91
C ILE A 10 -15.07 2.07 -16.27
N CYS A 11 -15.86 1.31 -17.01
CA CYS A 11 -16.40 1.70 -18.31
C CYS A 11 -17.94 1.59 -18.29
N LYS A 12 -18.58 2.48 -17.54
CA LYS A 12 -20.04 2.61 -17.48
C LYS A 12 -20.40 4.08 -17.43
N LEU A 13 -21.26 4.53 -18.33
CA LEU A 13 -21.80 5.88 -18.33
C LEU A 13 -23.01 5.96 -17.39
N ASP A 14 -23.17 7.11 -16.76
CA ASP A 14 -24.39 7.53 -16.10
C ASP A 14 -25.42 7.97 -17.16
N GLU A 15 -26.64 7.47 -17.06
CA GLU A 15 -27.69 7.72 -18.06
C GLU A 15 -28.21 9.15 -18.03
N ALA A 16 -28.15 9.83 -16.87
CA ALA A 16 -28.67 11.18 -16.71
C ALA A 16 -27.70 12.25 -17.22
N THR A 17 -26.41 12.12 -16.88
CA THR A 17 -25.36 13.10 -17.19
C THR A 17 -24.57 12.77 -18.45
N GLY A 18 -24.57 11.51 -18.89
CA GLY A 18 -23.71 11.03 -19.99
C GLY A 18 -22.23 10.90 -19.62
N TRP A 19 -21.87 11.01 -18.33
CA TRP A 19 -20.50 10.91 -17.85
C TRP A 19 -20.14 9.51 -17.34
N CYS A 20 -18.89 9.11 -17.51
CA CYS A 20 -18.39 7.84 -16.99
C CYS A 20 -18.37 7.82 -15.46
N LEU A 21 -19.02 6.81 -14.85
CA LEU A 21 -19.08 6.58 -13.39
C LEU A 21 -17.72 6.32 -12.73
N GLY A 22 -16.65 6.20 -13.51
CA GLY A 22 -15.28 6.04 -13.01
C GLY A 22 -14.35 7.23 -13.17
N CYS A 23 -14.48 7.97 -14.27
CA CYS A 23 -13.53 9.06 -14.61
C CYS A 23 -14.21 10.36 -15.02
N ALA A 24 -15.55 10.39 -14.99
CA ALA A 24 -16.40 11.52 -15.34
C ALA A 24 -16.17 12.12 -16.74
N ARG A 25 -15.55 11.36 -17.64
CA ARG A 25 -15.44 11.72 -19.06
C ARG A 25 -16.71 11.39 -19.83
N THR A 26 -17.01 12.16 -20.87
CA THR A 26 -18.04 11.82 -21.87
C THR A 26 -17.56 10.71 -22.80
N GLY A 27 -18.47 10.12 -23.58
CA GLY A 27 -18.12 9.18 -24.66
C GLY A 27 -17.09 9.75 -25.64
N GLU A 28 -17.35 10.97 -26.13
CA GLU A 28 -16.48 11.66 -27.09
C GLU A 28 -15.07 11.93 -26.54
N GLU A 29 -14.98 12.34 -25.27
CA GLU A 29 -13.69 12.54 -24.59
C GLU A 29 -12.92 11.21 -24.39
N MET A 30 -13.63 10.08 -24.28
CA MET A 30 -13.00 8.76 -24.18
C MET A 30 -12.44 8.32 -25.53
N ASP A 31 -13.22 8.44 -26.61
CA ASP A 31 -12.84 8.02 -27.96
C ASP A 31 -11.70 8.88 -28.53
N GLY A 32 -11.78 10.20 -28.31
CA GLY A 32 -10.79 11.16 -28.83
C GLY A 32 -9.49 11.24 -28.02
N TRP A 33 -9.42 10.67 -26.80
CA TRP A 33 -8.36 10.98 -25.83
C TRP A 33 -6.94 10.87 -26.40
N ARG A 34 -6.65 9.82 -27.17
CA ARG A 34 -5.30 9.55 -27.71
C ARG A 34 -4.85 10.57 -28.75
N VAL A 35 -5.79 11.18 -29.47
CA VAL A 35 -5.50 12.14 -30.56
C VAL A 35 -5.71 13.60 -30.16
N GLN A 36 -6.34 13.85 -29.00
CA GLN A 36 -6.49 15.20 -28.44
C GLN A 36 -5.14 15.86 -28.12
N SER A 37 -5.10 17.20 -28.28
CA SER A 37 -3.96 18.03 -27.89
C SER A 37 -3.76 18.04 -26.37
N GLU A 38 -2.55 18.40 -25.91
CA GLU A 38 -2.29 18.54 -24.47
C GLU A 38 -3.20 19.59 -23.81
N ALA A 39 -3.56 20.67 -24.53
CA ALA A 39 -4.45 21.71 -24.04
C ALA A 39 -5.86 21.17 -23.80
N ALA A 40 -6.43 20.46 -24.79
CA ALA A 40 -7.74 19.84 -24.67
C ALA A 40 -7.80 18.80 -23.53
N ARG A 41 -6.74 18.00 -23.36
CA ARG A 41 -6.65 17.05 -22.23
C ARG A 41 -6.62 17.78 -20.89
N ARG A 42 -5.99 18.95 -20.82
CA ARG A 42 -5.93 19.78 -19.60
C ARG A 42 -7.31 20.34 -19.25
N GLU A 43 -8.04 20.85 -20.24
CA GLU A 43 -9.43 21.32 -20.08
C GLU A 43 -10.37 20.22 -19.56
N VAL A 44 -10.23 18.99 -20.07
CA VAL A 44 -11.00 17.83 -19.55
C VAL A 44 -10.64 17.57 -18.09
N TRP A 45 -9.35 17.57 -17.74
CA TRP A 45 -8.89 17.35 -16.37
C TRP A 45 -9.37 18.42 -15.37
N GLU A 46 -9.50 19.67 -15.80
CA GLU A 46 -10.04 20.76 -14.99
C GLU A 46 -11.52 20.57 -14.64
N GLN A 47 -12.29 19.94 -15.54
CA GLN A 47 -13.73 19.70 -15.34
C GLN A 47 -14.02 18.46 -14.48
N ILE A 48 -13.17 17.43 -14.54
CA ILE A 48 -13.37 16.14 -13.87
C ILE A 48 -13.70 16.25 -12.36
N PRO A 49 -13.00 17.06 -11.54
CA PRO A 49 -13.32 17.17 -10.11
C PRO A 49 -14.76 17.62 -9.85
N GLY A 50 -15.27 18.57 -10.62
CA GLY A 50 -16.66 19.04 -10.51
C GLY A 50 -17.66 17.96 -10.90
N ARG A 51 -17.42 17.30 -12.04
CA ARG A 51 -18.27 16.20 -12.54
C ARG A 51 -18.29 15.00 -11.58
N LEU A 52 -17.14 14.61 -11.01
CA LEU A 52 -17.07 13.53 -10.02
C LEU A 52 -17.84 13.87 -8.74
N LYS A 53 -17.79 15.13 -8.29
CA LYS A 53 -18.55 15.60 -7.14
C LYS A 53 -20.06 15.48 -7.39
N GLU A 54 -20.52 15.86 -8.57
CA GLU A 54 -21.93 15.74 -8.97
C GLU A 54 -22.39 14.28 -9.06
N LEU A 55 -21.54 13.39 -9.56
CA LEU A 55 -21.79 11.94 -9.60
C LEU A 55 -21.67 11.25 -8.23
N GLY A 56 -21.21 11.95 -7.18
CA GLY A 56 -20.94 11.35 -5.87
C GLY A 56 -19.77 10.36 -5.87
N VAL A 57 -18.87 10.44 -6.84
CA VAL A 57 -17.69 9.55 -6.95
C VAL A 57 -16.55 10.13 -6.12
N THR A 58 -16.15 9.42 -5.07
CA THR A 58 -15.10 9.86 -4.15
C THR A 58 -13.68 9.49 -4.60
N CYS A 59 -13.51 8.33 -5.24
CA CYS A 59 -12.22 7.89 -5.74
C CYS A 59 -11.84 8.63 -7.03
N ARG A 60 -10.84 9.52 -6.93
CA ARG A 60 -10.33 10.28 -8.06
C ARG A 60 -8.91 9.87 -8.41
N ARG A 61 -8.66 9.54 -9.68
CA ARG A 61 -7.30 9.39 -10.20
C ARG A 61 -6.63 10.75 -10.32
N LEU A 62 -5.35 10.83 -9.96
CA LEU A 62 -4.53 12.02 -10.15
C LEU A 62 -3.94 12.05 -11.57
N PRO A 63 -3.70 13.23 -12.17
CA PRO A 63 -3.11 13.38 -13.51
C PRO A 63 -1.61 13.03 -13.57
N TRP A 64 -1.13 12.18 -12.66
CA TRP A 64 0.27 11.86 -12.49
C TRP A 64 0.73 10.78 -13.49
N THR A 65 1.88 11.06 -14.13
CA THR A 65 2.62 10.07 -14.92
C THR A 65 3.37 9.10 -14.00
N THR A 66 3.86 8.00 -14.56
CA THR A 66 4.76 7.07 -13.86
C THR A 66 5.97 7.81 -13.27
N ASP A 67 6.60 8.69 -14.06
CA ASP A 67 7.73 9.50 -13.61
C ASP A 67 7.36 10.42 -12.44
N TYR A 68 6.17 11.05 -12.49
CA TYR A 68 5.74 11.91 -11.40
C TYR A 68 5.48 11.11 -10.12
N ILE A 69 4.86 9.92 -10.22
CA ILE A 69 4.67 9.03 -9.07
C ILE A 69 6.04 8.66 -8.48
N ARG A 70 7.02 8.33 -9.32
CA ARG A 70 8.38 8.00 -8.89
C ARG A 70 9.03 9.17 -8.16
N SER A 71 9.03 10.36 -8.77
CA SER A 71 9.57 11.57 -8.13
C SER A 71 8.87 11.91 -6.81
N PHE A 72 7.55 11.72 -6.72
CA PHE A 72 6.80 11.93 -5.48
C PHE A 72 7.22 10.93 -4.38
N VAL A 73 7.29 9.64 -4.70
CA VAL A 73 7.71 8.61 -3.73
C VAL A 73 9.15 8.87 -3.27
N THR A 74 10.08 9.08 -4.19
CA THR A 74 11.49 9.36 -3.86
C THR A 74 11.61 10.61 -2.98
N SER A 75 11.02 11.74 -3.39
CA SER A 75 11.15 12.99 -2.64
C SER A 75 10.51 12.95 -1.25
N THR A 76 9.38 12.26 -1.07
CA THR A 76 8.76 12.11 0.25
C THR A 76 9.58 11.22 1.19
N LEU A 77 10.21 10.17 0.65
CA LEU A 77 11.13 9.30 1.39
C LEU A 77 12.42 10.03 1.77
N GLU A 78 13.08 10.70 0.82
CA GLU A 78 14.31 11.49 1.06
C GLU A 78 14.09 12.59 2.10
N ALA A 79 12.93 13.24 2.07
CA ALA A 79 12.56 14.26 3.03
C ALA A 79 12.13 13.69 4.39
N GLY A 80 12.02 12.36 4.55
CA GLY A 80 11.48 11.72 5.76
C GLY A 80 10.08 12.21 6.12
N ARG A 81 9.30 12.64 5.11
CA ARG A 81 8.10 13.44 5.33
C ARG A 81 6.85 12.58 5.23
N GLY A 82 6.01 12.61 6.26
CA GLY A 82 4.76 11.87 6.30
C GLY A 82 4.97 10.38 6.62
N THR A 83 3.97 9.57 6.25
CA THR A 83 3.95 8.14 6.58
C THR A 83 3.48 7.35 5.37
N TRP A 84 4.30 6.39 4.96
CA TRP A 84 3.93 5.39 3.96
C TRP A 84 3.38 4.15 4.66
N VAL A 85 2.26 3.62 4.18
CA VAL A 85 1.57 2.48 4.78
C VAL A 85 1.33 1.40 3.72
N ILE A 86 1.77 0.17 3.99
CA ILE A 86 1.50 -1.02 3.19
C ILE A 86 0.75 -2.05 4.05
N GLY A 87 -0.24 -2.71 3.46
CA GLY A 87 -1.00 -3.79 4.09
C GLY A 87 -2.50 -3.64 3.90
N VAL A 88 -3.27 -4.26 4.80
CA VAL A 88 -4.74 -4.23 4.82
C VAL A 88 -5.25 -3.75 6.18
N VAL A 89 -6.51 -3.36 6.28
CA VAL A 89 -7.10 -2.94 7.56
C VAL A 89 -6.91 -4.05 8.61
N GLY A 90 -6.24 -3.71 9.72
CA GLY A 90 -5.90 -4.63 10.80
C GLY A 90 -4.56 -5.37 10.64
N ALA A 91 -3.86 -5.25 9.51
CA ALA A 91 -2.53 -5.81 9.31
C ALA A 91 -1.72 -4.90 8.38
N VAL A 92 -1.04 -3.91 8.96
CA VAL A 92 -0.25 -2.91 8.22
C VAL A 92 1.15 -2.77 8.78
N ALA A 93 2.06 -2.34 7.91
CA ALA A 93 3.31 -1.70 8.30
C ALA A 93 3.26 -0.22 7.91
N GLU A 94 3.78 0.61 8.80
CA GLU A 94 4.01 2.03 8.59
C GLU A 94 5.52 2.25 8.47
N PHE A 95 5.92 2.98 7.43
CA PHE A 95 7.26 3.49 7.24
C PHE A 95 7.22 5.00 7.39
N THR A 96 7.86 5.49 8.44
CA THR A 96 8.00 6.91 8.75
C THR A 96 9.38 7.13 9.33
N ALA A 97 10.00 8.28 9.04
CA ALA A 97 11.26 8.64 9.65
C ALA A 97 11.03 9.03 11.12
N ALA A 98 11.86 8.55 12.03
CA ALA A 98 11.92 9.16 13.35
C ALA A 98 12.41 10.61 13.21
N GLN A 99 12.06 11.47 14.17
CA GLN A 99 12.48 12.87 14.15
C GLN A 99 14.01 12.97 14.00
N ASP A 100 14.46 13.74 13.01
CA ASP A 100 15.88 13.95 12.65
C ASP A 100 16.64 12.71 12.15
N ALA A 101 15.94 11.61 11.84
CA ALA A 101 16.56 10.42 11.26
C ALA A 101 16.75 10.59 9.75
N ASN A 102 17.98 10.29 9.28
CA ASN A 102 18.25 10.20 7.85
C ASN A 102 17.57 8.97 7.26
N VAL A 103 16.96 9.15 6.08
CA VAL A 103 16.45 8.05 5.25
C VAL A 103 17.41 7.87 4.08
N ASP A 104 18.00 6.67 3.97
CA ASP A 104 18.86 6.33 2.85
C ASP A 104 18.01 5.77 1.70
N VAL A 105 17.96 6.48 0.57
CA VAL A 105 17.07 6.17 -0.55
C VAL A 105 17.89 5.78 -1.78
N HIS A 106 17.58 4.61 -2.35
CA HIS A 106 18.17 4.10 -3.59
C HIS A 106 17.09 3.88 -4.63
N VAL A 107 17.37 4.26 -5.87
CA VAL A 107 16.50 4.03 -7.02
C VAL A 107 17.24 3.16 -8.03
N ASP A 108 16.71 1.98 -8.32
CA ASP A 108 17.24 1.06 -9.33
C ASP A 108 16.10 0.53 -10.22
N GLY A 109 16.15 0.86 -11.51
CA GLY A 109 15.07 0.50 -12.43
C GLY A 109 13.72 1.00 -11.91
N ASP A 110 12.74 0.12 -11.76
CA ASP A 110 11.42 0.48 -11.22
C ASP A 110 11.35 0.48 -9.68
N ASP A 111 12.39 0.01 -9.00
CA ASP A 111 12.40 -0.18 -7.57
C ASP A 111 12.96 1.05 -6.86
N ILE A 112 12.18 1.58 -5.91
CA ILE A 112 12.62 2.61 -4.97
C ILE A 112 12.72 1.94 -3.61
N THR A 113 13.92 1.91 -3.05
CA THR A 113 14.17 1.36 -1.71
C THR A 113 14.58 2.47 -0.75
N ALA A 114 14.07 2.42 0.47
CA ALA A 114 14.40 3.37 1.53
C ALA A 114 14.74 2.63 2.82
N TYR A 115 15.76 3.09 3.54
CA TYR A 115 16.24 2.49 4.77
C TYR A 115 16.26 3.52 5.90
N THR A 116 15.89 3.05 7.08
CA THR A 116 16.07 3.73 8.37
C THR A 116 16.72 2.75 9.34
N GLN A 117 17.04 3.19 10.57
CA GLN A 117 17.67 2.33 11.56
C GLN A 117 16.89 1.03 11.85
N ASN A 118 15.55 1.08 11.87
CA ASN A 118 14.69 -0.03 12.33
C ASN A 118 13.66 -0.47 11.29
N GLY A 119 13.86 -0.11 10.02
CA GLY A 119 12.98 -0.56 8.96
C GLY A 119 13.44 -0.15 7.58
N ALA A 120 12.92 -0.89 6.60
CA ALA A 120 13.17 -0.68 5.19
C ALA A 120 11.85 -0.72 4.41
N MET A 121 11.79 -0.02 3.29
CA MET A 121 10.64 -0.04 2.38
C MET A 121 11.14 -0.21 0.95
N ARG A 122 10.42 -0.99 0.15
CA ARG A 122 10.56 -1.06 -1.31
C ARG A 122 9.22 -0.78 -1.95
N ALA A 123 9.19 0.12 -2.93
CA ALA A 123 8.03 0.35 -3.79
C ALA A 123 8.45 0.26 -5.27
N LYS A 124 7.75 -0.59 -6.03
CA LYS A 124 7.97 -0.76 -7.46
C LYS A 124 7.04 0.16 -8.25
N ILE A 125 7.58 1.18 -8.91
CA ILE A 125 6.84 2.21 -9.63
C ILE A 125 7.01 2.06 -11.14
N ASN A 126 5.98 1.51 -11.80
CA ASN A 126 5.94 1.30 -13.24
C ASN A 126 4.58 1.70 -13.85
N ASP A 127 4.37 1.41 -15.13
CA ASP A 127 3.17 1.78 -15.89
C ASP A 127 1.86 1.10 -15.46
N ASP A 128 1.90 0.22 -14.46
CA ASP A 128 0.75 -0.40 -13.83
C ASP A 128 0.33 0.27 -12.52
N VAL A 129 1.10 1.23 -12.03
CA VAL A 129 0.81 1.99 -10.80
C VAL A 129 0.01 3.24 -11.11
N ARG A 130 -0.98 3.55 -10.27
CA ARG A 130 -1.87 4.69 -10.39
C ARG A 130 -1.93 5.44 -9.07
N ALA A 131 -1.73 6.75 -9.11
CA ALA A 131 -1.99 7.61 -7.96
C ALA A 131 -3.46 8.02 -7.95
N LEU A 132 -4.11 7.80 -6.81
CA LEU A 132 -5.50 8.10 -6.55
C LEU A 132 -5.60 8.95 -5.27
N THR A 133 -6.71 9.65 -5.10
CA THR A 133 -7.07 10.29 -3.84
C THR A 133 -8.56 10.17 -3.59
N PHE A 134 -8.93 10.20 -2.32
CA PHE A 134 -10.31 10.24 -1.83
C PHE A 134 -10.62 11.57 -1.14
N ASP A 135 -9.64 12.47 -1.08
CA ASP A 135 -9.83 13.78 -0.46
C ASP A 135 -10.61 14.70 -1.40
N PRO A 136 -11.56 15.48 -0.86
CA PRO A 136 -12.28 16.52 -1.58
C PRO A 136 -11.36 17.44 -2.40
N PRO A 137 -11.82 17.93 -3.56
CA PRO A 137 -11.14 18.99 -4.29
C PRO A 137 -10.97 20.23 -3.40
N HIS A 138 -9.82 20.91 -3.47
CA HIS A 138 -9.51 22.14 -2.70
C HIS A 138 -9.46 21.95 -1.17
N TRP A 139 -9.03 20.78 -0.73
CA TRP A 139 -8.73 20.51 0.67
C TRP A 139 -7.57 21.40 1.16
N GLU A 140 -7.73 22.02 2.34
CA GLU A 140 -6.74 22.97 2.91
C GLU A 140 -5.44 22.30 3.38
N ARG A 141 -5.48 20.99 3.64
CA ARG A 141 -4.29 20.20 4.00
C ARG A 141 -3.67 19.54 2.77
N GLU A 142 -2.50 18.95 2.98
CA GLU A 142 -1.94 18.08 1.96
C GLU A 142 -2.83 16.85 1.73
N THR A 143 -2.87 16.42 0.47
CA THR A 143 -3.74 15.35 -0.01
C THR A 143 -3.13 13.98 0.30
N ARG A 144 -3.94 13.09 0.87
CA ARG A 144 -3.62 11.66 1.00
C ARG A 144 -3.55 11.03 -0.38
N ILE A 145 -2.49 10.29 -0.61
CA ILE A 145 -2.23 9.63 -1.89
C ILE A 145 -2.36 8.13 -1.70
N VAL A 146 -3.17 7.48 -2.53
CA VAL A 146 -3.26 6.02 -2.61
C VAL A 146 -2.57 5.60 -3.90
N LEU A 147 -1.48 4.85 -3.77
CA LEU A 147 -0.86 4.16 -4.89
C LEU A 147 -1.53 2.81 -5.06
N ALA A 148 -2.19 2.62 -6.20
CA ALA A 148 -2.92 1.42 -6.55
C ALA A 148 -2.30 0.75 -7.77
N VAL A 149 -2.29 -0.58 -7.79
CA VAL A 149 -1.74 -1.38 -8.88
C VAL A 149 -2.88 -1.97 -9.69
N LYS A 150 -2.78 -2.02 -11.03
CA LYS A 150 -3.76 -2.73 -11.85
C LYS A 150 -3.93 -4.17 -11.35
N ARG A 151 -5.16 -4.58 -11.07
CA ARG A 151 -5.47 -5.88 -10.45
C ARG A 151 -4.93 -7.06 -11.24
N GLU A 152 -4.99 -6.99 -12.57
CA GLU A 152 -4.50 -8.06 -13.46
C GLU A 152 -2.98 -8.27 -13.39
N ARG A 153 -2.23 -7.28 -12.87
CA ARG A 153 -0.77 -7.25 -12.76
C ARG A 153 -0.27 -7.54 -11.35
N GLY A 154 -1.11 -7.34 -10.33
CA GLY A 154 -0.80 -7.75 -8.97
C GLY A 154 -0.70 -9.26 -8.85
N ARG A 155 0.45 -9.73 -8.36
CA ARG A 155 0.76 -11.15 -8.12
C ARG A 155 1.34 -11.28 -6.73
N LEU A 156 0.46 -11.34 -5.74
CA LEU A 156 0.84 -11.65 -4.37
C LEU A 156 0.32 -13.06 -4.03
N PRO A 157 1.18 -13.98 -3.57
CA PRO A 157 0.74 -15.27 -3.06
C PRO A 157 -0.26 -15.10 -1.91
N VAL A 158 -1.18 -16.04 -1.76
CA VAL A 158 -2.20 -16.02 -0.70
C VAL A 158 -2.15 -17.31 0.08
N ALA A 159 -1.69 -17.22 1.32
CA ALA A 159 -1.80 -18.29 2.30
C ALA A 159 -3.10 -18.14 3.11
N SER A 160 -3.87 -19.22 3.26
CA SER A 160 -5.11 -19.24 4.07
C SER A 160 -4.89 -19.77 5.49
N GLY A 161 -3.63 -20.03 5.85
CA GLY A 161 -3.16 -20.44 7.16
C GLY A 161 -1.65 -20.23 7.25
N VAL A 162 -1.06 -20.42 8.42
CA VAL A 162 0.38 -20.18 8.61
C VAL A 162 1.21 -21.05 7.65
N GLU A 163 2.15 -20.45 6.95
CA GLU A 163 2.95 -21.12 5.91
C GLU A 163 4.44 -20.76 6.04
N ASP A 164 5.30 -21.76 6.06
CA ASP A 164 6.76 -21.60 5.92
C ASP A 164 7.08 -21.36 4.44
N LEU A 165 7.54 -20.16 4.12
CA LEU A 165 7.91 -19.76 2.76
C LEU A 165 9.39 -20.05 2.45
N GLY A 166 10.16 -20.55 3.42
CA GLY A 166 11.60 -20.78 3.29
C GLY A 166 12.41 -19.48 3.36
N PRO A 167 13.59 -19.42 2.72
CA PRO A 167 14.43 -18.22 2.70
C PRO A 167 13.75 -17.02 2.05
N ASP A 168 13.93 -15.82 2.62
CA ASP A 168 13.42 -14.58 2.05
C ASP A 168 14.35 -14.06 0.93
N THR A 169 14.06 -14.42 -0.31
CA THR A 169 14.84 -14.00 -1.49
C THR A 169 14.65 -12.54 -1.86
N ASP A 170 13.64 -11.89 -1.29
CA ASP A 170 13.24 -10.50 -1.56
C ASP A 170 13.60 -9.54 -0.40
N ALA A 171 14.35 -10.04 0.57
CA ALA A 171 14.79 -9.32 1.75
C ALA A 171 15.53 -8.01 1.42
N LEU A 172 15.07 -6.90 2.00
CA LEU A 172 15.78 -5.62 1.98
C LEU A 172 16.86 -5.61 3.06
N VAL A 173 16.52 -6.05 4.27
CA VAL A 173 17.51 -6.21 5.35
C VAL A 173 17.95 -7.66 5.42
N GLN A 174 19.26 -7.91 5.35
CA GLN A 174 19.81 -9.26 5.31
C GLN A 174 19.95 -9.86 6.72
N GLU A 175 19.35 -11.03 6.93
CA GLU A 175 19.39 -11.77 8.19
C GLU A 175 19.84 -13.21 7.95
N GLN A 176 20.97 -13.59 8.53
CA GLN A 176 21.54 -14.92 8.31
C GLN A 176 20.69 -16.03 8.97
N ASN A 177 20.57 -17.16 8.28
CA ASN A 177 19.88 -18.36 8.78
C ASN A 177 18.43 -18.12 9.21
N SER A 178 17.75 -17.16 8.58
CA SER A 178 16.35 -16.83 8.82
C SER A 178 15.43 -17.50 7.79
N LYS A 179 14.17 -17.68 8.17
CA LYS A 179 13.07 -18.10 7.29
C LYS A 179 11.95 -17.06 7.35
N LEU A 180 11.20 -16.95 6.25
CA LEU A 180 9.99 -16.15 6.16
C LEU A 180 8.76 -17.04 6.38
N TYR A 181 7.86 -16.61 7.25
CA TYR A 181 6.57 -17.25 7.49
C TYR A 181 5.45 -16.29 7.13
N ASP A 182 4.49 -16.72 6.31
CA ASP A 182 3.22 -16.00 6.12
C ASP A 182 2.28 -16.35 7.28
N LEU A 183 1.67 -15.34 7.91
CA LEU A 183 0.73 -15.57 9.01
C LEU A 183 -0.64 -16.08 8.53
N GLY A 184 -0.87 -16.18 7.23
CA GLY A 184 -2.02 -16.87 6.67
C GLY A 184 -3.31 -16.06 6.71
N LEU A 185 -3.23 -14.75 6.43
CA LEU A 185 -4.38 -13.84 6.52
C LEU A 185 -5.45 -14.11 5.46
N GLY A 186 -5.16 -14.88 4.40
CA GLY A 186 -6.10 -15.20 3.33
C GLY A 186 -6.45 -13.99 2.44
N ARG A 187 -5.56 -13.01 2.34
CA ARG A 187 -5.81 -11.73 1.64
C ARG A 187 -4.93 -11.60 0.41
N LYS A 188 -5.55 -11.26 -0.72
CA LYS A 188 -4.86 -10.98 -2.00
C LYS A 188 -4.34 -9.55 -2.10
N GLU A 189 -4.85 -8.66 -1.25
CA GLU A 189 -4.49 -7.23 -1.23
C GLU A 189 -3.19 -6.97 -0.47
N GLY A 190 -2.86 -7.82 0.49
CA GLY A 190 -1.60 -7.77 1.22
C GLY A 190 -1.40 -9.00 2.09
N ARG A 191 -0.15 -9.29 2.44
CA ARG A 191 0.21 -10.36 3.39
C ARG A 191 1.04 -9.78 4.53
N PHE A 192 0.96 -10.44 5.67
CA PHE A 192 1.74 -10.11 6.85
C PHE A 192 2.58 -11.32 7.19
N CYS A 193 3.88 -11.17 7.03
CA CYS A 193 4.86 -12.21 7.26
C CYS A 193 5.76 -11.82 8.44
N VAL A 194 6.43 -12.82 9.00
CA VAL A 194 7.49 -12.64 9.99
C VAL A 194 8.72 -13.41 9.55
N ARG A 195 9.88 -12.81 9.75
CA ARG A 195 11.17 -13.40 9.40
C ARG A 195 12.01 -13.54 10.65
N LEU A 196 12.47 -14.77 10.88
CA LEU A 196 13.15 -15.15 12.11
C LEU A 196 14.06 -16.36 11.92
N GLY A 197 15.08 -16.41 12.77
CA GLY A 197 15.97 -17.57 12.90
C GLY A 197 15.43 -18.59 13.90
N LYS A 198 16.31 -19.46 14.40
CA LYS A 198 15.96 -20.47 15.40
C LYS A 198 15.59 -19.80 16.73
N GLY A 199 14.43 -20.18 17.29
CA GLY A 199 13.91 -19.62 18.53
C GLY A 199 12.53 -20.19 18.87
N ALA A 200 11.96 -19.74 19.99
CA ALA A 200 10.63 -20.16 20.43
C ALA A 200 9.55 -19.67 19.47
N ALA A 201 9.74 -18.51 18.82
CA ALA A 201 8.83 -18.02 17.78
C ALA A 201 8.81 -18.93 16.55
N GLN A 202 9.97 -19.46 16.14
CA GLN A 202 10.06 -20.44 15.05
C GLN A 202 9.32 -21.72 15.39
N GLU A 203 9.58 -22.29 16.58
CA GLU A 203 8.93 -23.51 17.05
C GLU A 203 7.40 -23.35 17.11
N ALA A 204 6.92 -22.19 17.57
CA ALA A 204 5.50 -21.88 17.63
C ALA A 204 4.85 -21.78 16.24
N LEU A 205 5.54 -21.20 15.26
CA LEU A 205 5.06 -21.12 13.87
C LEU A 205 5.06 -22.48 13.20
N ASP A 206 6.13 -23.26 13.34
CA ASP A 206 6.21 -24.62 12.81
C ASP A 206 5.06 -25.49 13.34
N GLY A 207 4.81 -25.43 14.66
CA GLY A 207 3.68 -26.11 15.31
C GLY A 207 2.30 -25.55 14.99
N SER A 208 2.22 -24.43 14.25
CA SER A 208 0.98 -23.78 13.82
C SER A 208 0.76 -23.84 12.31
N THR A 209 1.64 -24.49 11.55
CA THR A 209 1.55 -24.60 10.08
C THR A 209 0.16 -25.08 9.64
N ARG A 210 -0.42 -24.41 8.64
CA ARG A 210 -1.79 -24.59 8.11
C ARG A 210 -2.94 -24.20 9.03
N LEU A 211 -2.70 -23.81 10.29
CA LEU A 211 -3.76 -23.24 11.11
C LEU A 211 -4.16 -21.87 10.55
N ILE A 212 -5.47 -21.59 10.56
CA ILE A 212 -5.97 -20.25 10.22
C ILE A 212 -5.48 -19.24 11.26
N PHE A 213 -5.30 -17.98 10.85
CA PHE A 213 -4.69 -16.95 11.69
C PHE A 213 -5.29 -16.84 13.11
N PRO A 214 -6.62 -16.82 13.34
CA PRO A 214 -7.17 -16.75 14.70
C PRO A 214 -6.78 -17.94 15.59
N GLN A 215 -6.64 -19.13 15.00
CA GLN A 215 -6.18 -20.33 15.70
C GLN A 215 -4.67 -20.36 15.88
N ALA A 216 -3.89 -19.75 15.00
CA ALA A 216 -2.44 -19.64 15.21
C ALA A 216 -2.11 -18.59 16.28
N LEU A 217 -2.86 -17.49 16.32
CA LEU A 217 -2.54 -16.29 17.09
C LEU A 217 -2.28 -16.57 18.58
N HIS A 218 -3.10 -17.40 19.23
CA HIS A 218 -2.93 -17.73 20.65
C HIS A 218 -1.61 -18.48 20.95
N ARG A 219 -1.01 -19.13 19.95
CA ARG A 219 0.25 -19.87 20.07
C ARG A 219 1.45 -18.99 19.76
N ILE A 220 1.32 -18.13 18.76
CA ILE A 220 2.45 -17.37 18.21
C ILE A 220 2.59 -15.98 18.85
N ALA A 221 1.53 -15.38 19.40
CA ALA A 221 1.56 -14.00 19.88
C ALA A 221 2.63 -13.75 20.95
N GLY A 222 2.69 -14.59 21.99
CA GLY A 222 3.67 -14.46 23.08
C GLY A 222 5.12 -14.52 22.57
N PRO A 223 5.52 -15.61 21.88
CA PRO A 223 6.85 -15.72 21.29
C PRO A 223 7.21 -14.59 20.32
N LEU A 224 6.29 -14.17 19.44
CA LEU A 224 6.53 -13.07 18.51
C LEU A 224 6.76 -11.74 19.22
N VAL A 225 6.00 -11.43 20.27
CA VAL A 225 6.21 -10.21 21.07
C VAL A 225 7.58 -10.27 21.78
N ALA A 226 7.91 -11.41 22.37
CA ALA A 226 9.15 -11.60 23.13
C ALA A 226 10.41 -11.49 22.25
N GLU A 227 10.39 -12.08 21.06
CA GLU A 227 11.53 -12.08 20.15
C GLU A 227 11.55 -10.88 19.19
N SER A 228 10.40 -10.21 18.99
CA SER A 228 10.23 -9.07 18.09
C SER A 228 10.91 -9.29 16.72
N PRO A 229 10.58 -10.38 16.01
CA PRO A 229 11.24 -10.68 14.74
C PRO A 229 10.92 -9.63 13.68
N THR A 230 11.65 -9.64 12.57
CA THR A 230 11.38 -8.72 11.47
C THR A 230 10.01 -9.01 10.89
N ARG A 231 9.10 -8.03 10.97
CA ARG A 231 7.79 -8.13 10.31
C ARG A 231 7.93 -7.62 8.89
N VAL A 232 7.41 -8.38 7.95
CA VAL A 232 7.44 -8.10 6.52
C VAL A 232 6.00 -7.97 6.05
N VAL A 233 5.58 -6.78 5.65
CA VAL A 233 4.23 -6.54 5.15
C VAL A 233 4.30 -6.17 3.70
N GLU A 234 3.54 -6.89 2.88
CA GLU A 234 3.63 -6.83 1.42
C GLU A 234 2.29 -6.52 0.79
N SER A 235 2.33 -5.84 -0.35
CA SER A 235 1.21 -5.65 -1.28
C SER A 235 1.67 -5.86 -2.71
N ALA A 236 0.78 -5.67 -3.68
CA ALA A 236 1.14 -5.71 -5.09
C ALA A 236 2.14 -4.62 -5.51
N LEU A 237 2.35 -3.57 -4.71
CA LEU A 237 3.28 -2.49 -5.01
C LEU A 237 4.70 -2.76 -4.50
N GLY A 238 4.83 -3.49 -3.39
CA GLY A 238 6.12 -3.65 -2.72
C GLY A 238 5.97 -4.12 -1.27
N ARG A 239 6.96 -3.78 -0.45
CA ARG A 239 7.08 -4.31 0.92
C ARG A 239 7.61 -3.28 1.90
N ILE A 240 7.21 -3.40 3.16
CA ILE A 240 7.86 -2.73 4.30
C ILE A 240 8.35 -3.82 5.24
N GLU A 241 9.59 -3.67 5.70
CA GLU A 241 10.24 -4.49 6.71
C GLU A 241 10.45 -3.68 7.97
N VAL A 242 10.10 -4.25 9.12
CA VAL A 242 10.23 -3.54 10.39
C VAL A 242 10.88 -4.44 11.44
N GLN A 243 11.94 -3.91 12.05
CA GLN A 243 12.81 -4.58 13.01
C GLN A 243 12.67 -4.00 14.43
N GLY A 244 12.01 -2.84 14.57
CA GLY A 244 11.80 -2.22 15.87
C GLY A 244 10.99 -3.10 16.83
N GLN A 245 11.16 -2.94 18.13
CA GLN A 245 10.49 -3.79 19.12
C GLN A 245 8.96 -3.79 18.98
N ILE A 246 8.32 -4.94 19.18
CA ILE A 246 6.86 -5.02 19.28
C ILE A 246 6.45 -4.49 20.66
N PRO A 247 5.67 -3.40 20.73
CA PRO A 247 5.23 -2.86 22.01
C PRO A 247 4.24 -3.83 22.69
N PRO A 248 4.16 -3.83 24.03
CA PRO A 248 3.08 -4.52 24.73
C PRO A 248 1.70 -3.93 24.36
N PRO A 249 0.59 -4.66 24.56
CA PRO A 249 -0.76 -4.32 24.06
C PRO A 249 -1.31 -2.93 24.40
N ASP A 250 -0.79 -2.27 25.45
CA ASP A 250 -1.24 -0.96 25.93
C ASP A 250 -0.22 0.17 25.72
N ALA A 251 0.92 -0.11 25.10
CA ALA A 251 1.95 0.88 24.86
C ALA A 251 1.71 1.67 23.57
N THR A 252 2.24 2.89 23.53
CA THR A 252 2.21 3.74 22.34
C THR A 252 3.10 3.17 21.24
N SER A 253 2.70 3.35 19.98
CA SER A 253 3.54 3.01 18.82
C SER A 253 4.92 3.66 18.93
N PRO A 254 6.00 2.94 18.63
CA PRO A 254 7.34 3.49 18.69
C PRO A 254 7.53 4.56 17.61
N ALA A 255 8.49 5.45 17.82
CA ALA A 255 8.94 6.36 16.78
C ALA A 255 9.59 5.58 15.62
N GLY A 256 9.36 6.02 14.39
CA GLY A 256 9.87 5.37 13.19
C GLY A 256 8.98 4.22 12.68
N PRO A 257 9.52 3.34 11.82
CA PRO A 257 8.73 2.26 11.25
C PRO A 257 8.18 1.30 12.30
N HIS A 258 6.92 0.92 12.15
CA HIS A 258 6.22 0.03 13.08
C HIS A 258 5.10 -0.73 12.36
N THR A 259 4.52 -1.72 13.03
CA THR A 259 3.43 -2.53 12.46
C THR A 259 2.24 -2.54 13.39
N HIS A 260 1.05 -2.67 12.81
CA HIS A 260 -0.19 -2.93 13.53
C HIS A 260 -0.76 -4.25 13.07
N LEU A 261 -0.99 -5.17 14.01
CA LEU A 261 -1.65 -6.45 13.78
C LEU A 261 -2.81 -6.58 14.78
N LEU A 262 -4.01 -6.23 14.32
CA LEU A 262 -5.22 -6.03 15.11
C LEU A 262 -6.30 -7.01 14.62
N PRO A 263 -6.51 -8.15 15.30
CA PRO A 263 -7.44 -9.20 14.89
C PRO A 263 -8.88 -8.69 14.66
N ASP A 264 -9.42 -7.88 15.56
CA ASP A 264 -10.78 -7.34 15.46
C ASP A 264 -10.96 -6.48 14.19
N HIS A 265 -9.90 -5.78 13.77
CA HIS A 265 -9.94 -4.98 12.55
C HIS A 265 -9.81 -5.86 11.29
N LEU A 266 -9.10 -6.99 11.36
CA LEU A 266 -9.01 -7.95 10.26
C LEU A 266 -10.37 -8.58 9.94
N GLU A 267 -11.23 -8.79 10.94
CA GLU A 267 -12.59 -9.33 10.76
C GLU A 267 -13.46 -8.46 9.85
N THR A 268 -13.17 -7.16 9.75
CA THR A 268 -13.87 -6.25 8.83
C THR A 268 -13.68 -6.62 7.36
N CYS A 269 -12.66 -7.45 7.05
CA CYS A 269 -12.33 -7.89 5.70
C CYS A 269 -12.06 -6.73 4.71
N ARG A 270 -11.77 -5.53 5.21
CA ARG A 270 -11.46 -4.36 4.39
C ARG A 270 -10.00 -4.36 3.98
N ALA A 271 -9.73 -3.93 2.75
CA ALA A 271 -8.37 -3.76 2.27
C ALA A 271 -7.85 -2.33 2.55
N LEU A 272 -8.76 -1.36 2.56
CA LEU A 272 -8.50 0.04 2.84
C LEU A 272 -9.48 0.57 3.89
N PRO A 273 -9.15 1.69 4.57
CA PRO A 273 -10.05 2.33 5.53
C PRO A 273 -11.43 2.64 4.94
N VAL A 274 -12.42 2.81 5.82
CA VAL A 274 -13.79 3.20 5.43
C VAL A 274 -13.74 4.51 4.63
N GLY A 275 -14.45 4.54 3.51
CA GLY A 275 -14.49 5.69 2.59
C GLY A 275 -13.38 5.69 1.52
N MET A 276 -12.50 4.68 1.50
CA MET A 276 -11.44 4.52 0.50
C MET A 276 -11.66 3.30 -0.41
N ASP A 277 -12.89 3.04 -0.84
CA ASP A 277 -13.19 1.88 -1.69
C ASP A 277 -12.62 2.07 -3.10
N LEU A 278 -11.66 1.22 -3.47
CA LEU A 278 -11.02 1.26 -4.79
C LEU A 278 -11.92 0.66 -5.89
N PRO A 279 -11.85 1.20 -7.12
CA PRO A 279 -12.37 0.53 -8.30
C PRO A 279 -11.88 -0.92 -8.39
N ARG A 280 -12.76 -1.84 -8.81
CA ARG A 280 -12.41 -3.28 -8.95
C ARG A 280 -11.22 -3.53 -9.87
N ALA A 281 -10.91 -2.61 -10.78
CA ALA A 281 -9.74 -2.69 -11.66
C ALA A 281 -8.40 -2.58 -10.91
N TYR A 282 -8.39 -2.19 -9.63
CA TYR A 282 -7.19 -1.98 -8.84
C TYR A 282 -7.08 -2.90 -7.63
N LEU A 283 -5.83 -3.13 -7.21
CA LEU A 283 -5.43 -3.61 -5.90
C LEU A 283 -4.80 -2.43 -5.13
N PRO A 284 -5.01 -2.31 -3.81
CA PRO A 284 -4.28 -1.34 -3.02
C PRO A 284 -2.78 -1.70 -3.00
N GLY A 285 -1.93 -0.69 -3.12
CA GLY A 285 -0.49 -0.81 -3.09
C GLY A 285 0.08 -0.22 -1.80
N ALA A 286 0.00 1.11 -1.68
CA ALA A 286 0.39 1.84 -0.49
C ALA A 286 -0.46 3.08 -0.30
N ILE A 287 -0.54 3.58 0.93
CA ILE A 287 -1.14 4.88 1.26
C ILE A 287 -0.03 5.79 1.79
N PHE A 288 0.05 6.99 1.24
CA PHE A 288 0.81 8.08 1.81
C PHE A 288 -0.11 8.98 2.63
N TYR A 289 0.21 9.13 3.90
CA TYR A 289 -0.38 10.13 4.79
C TYR A 289 0.60 11.30 4.92
N PRO A 290 0.19 12.51 4.50
CA PRO A 290 0.98 13.72 4.75
C PRO A 290 1.20 13.96 6.24
N PRO A 291 2.25 14.69 6.64
CA PRO A 291 2.46 15.06 8.03
C PRO A 291 1.27 15.89 8.55
N LYS A 292 1.01 15.76 9.86
CA LYS A 292 -0.06 16.48 10.55
C LYS A 292 0.23 17.97 10.66
#